data_AF-A0A5N6XAN4-F1
#
_entry.id   AF-A0A5N6XAN4-F1
#
_cell.length_a   1.000
_cell.length_b   1.000
_cell.length_c   1.000
_cell.angle_alpha   90.00
_cell.angle_beta   90.00
_cell.angle_gamma   90.00
#
_symmetry.space_group_name_H-M   'P 1'
#
loop_
_entity.id
_entity.type
_entity.pdbx_description
1 polymer ?
#
loop_
_entity_poly.entity_id
_entity_poly.type
_entity_poly.pdbx_seq_one_letter_code
_entity_poly.pdbx_strand_id
1 'polypeptide(L)' 'MVTAPMGQAVAGAEKRGDIVYALLNPQTIKISRMGIPITCQRRHDAYPDRETCST' A
#
# COMPACT_ATOMS: atom_id res chain seq x y z
N MET A 1 -9.74 6.15 -5.01
CA MET A 1 -9.82 4.67 -4.97
C MET A 1 -9.03 4.19 -3.77
N VAL A 2 -9.57 3.25 -3.02
CA VAL A 2 -8.92 2.54 -1.91
C VAL A 2 -8.58 1.15 -2.43
N THR A 3 -7.35 0.68 -2.20
CA THR A 3 -6.85 -0.58 -2.76
C THR A 3 -6.19 -1.42 -1.68
N ALA A 4 -6.41 -2.73 -1.74
CA ALA A 4 -5.75 -3.69 -0.88
C ALA A 4 -4.27 -3.85 -1.27
N PRO A 5 -3.41 -4.34 -0.35
CA PRO A 5 -1.99 -4.58 -0.62
C PRO A 5 -1.70 -5.48 -1.83
N MET A 6 -2.67 -6.33 -2.22
CA MET A 6 -2.59 -7.21 -3.40
C MET A 6 -3.01 -6.54 -4.71
N GLY A 7 -3.29 -5.23 -4.70
CA GLY A 7 -3.68 -4.48 -5.90
C GLY A 7 -5.18 -4.50 -6.22
N GLN A 8 -6.00 -5.18 -5.42
CA GLN A 8 -7.46 -5.20 -5.60
C GLN A 8 -8.09 -3.87 -5.15
N ALA A 9 -8.89 -3.25 -6.02
CA ALA A 9 -9.69 -2.08 -5.66
C ALA A 9 -10.78 -2.47 -4.63
N VAL A 10 -10.77 -1.82 -3.47
CA VAL A 10 -11.72 -2.02 -2.36
C VAL A 10 -12.88 -1.04 -2.46
N ALA A 11 -12.62 0.19 -2.87
CA ALA A 11 -13.64 1.20 -3.09
C ALA A 11 -13.14 2.26 -4.07
N GLY A 12 -14.04 2.88 -4.84
CA GLY A 12 -13.68 3.92 -5.79
C GLY A 12 -14.86 4.84 -6.04
N ALA A 13 -14.55 6.11 -6.35
CA ALA A 13 -15.56 7.04 -6.84
C ALA A 13 -15.66 6.85 -8.36
N GLU A 14 -16.84 7.08 -8.91
CA GLU A 14 -17.01 7.19 -10.36
C GLU A 14 -16.57 8.57 -10.87
N LYS A 15 -17.08 9.00 -12.03
CA LYS A 15 -16.66 10.22 -12.74
C LYS A 15 -17.13 11.53 -12.10
N ARG A 16 -17.98 11.51 -11.08
CA ARG A 16 -18.51 12.71 -10.39
C ARG A 16 -18.11 12.71 -8.92
N GLY A 17 -18.04 13.90 -8.32
CA GLY A 17 -17.60 14.07 -6.93
C GLY A 17 -18.49 13.29 -5.96
N ASP A 18 -17.94 12.23 -5.40
CA ASP A 18 -18.61 11.32 -4.47
C ASP A 18 -17.69 11.02 -3.29
N ILE A 19 -18.27 10.77 -2.12
CA ILE A 19 -17.52 10.42 -0.90
C ILE A 19 -17.52 8.90 -0.75
N VAL A 20 -16.32 8.32 -0.77
CA VAL A 20 -16.13 6.88 -0.78
C VAL A 20 -15.62 6.41 0.57
N TYR A 21 -16.33 5.45 1.16
CA TYR A 21 -15.95 4.81 2.41
C TYR A 21 -15.45 3.39 2.15
N ALA A 22 -14.47 2.94 2.93
CA ALA A 22 -13.95 1.58 2.86
C ALA A 22 -13.64 1.07 4.28
N LEU A 23 -14.06 -0.15 4.57
CA LEU A 23 -13.66 -0.85 5.79
C LEU A 23 -12.38 -1.65 5.52
N LEU A 24 -11.31 -1.34 6.25
CA LEU A 24 -10.01 -1.98 6.09
C LEU A 24 -9.75 -2.99 7.19
N ASN A 25 -9.29 -4.18 6.80
CA ASN A 25 -8.81 -5.19 7.73
C ASN A 25 -7.27 -5.16 7.81
N PRO A 26 -6.66 -4.82 8.96
CA PRO A 26 -5.21 -4.82 9.12
C PRO A 26 -4.55 -6.18 8.88
N GLN A 27 -5.28 -7.27 9.08
CA GLN A 27 -4.78 -8.63 8.88
C GLN A 27 -4.36 -8.86 7.42
N THR A 28 -5.01 -8.20 6.46
CA THR A 28 -4.69 -8.27 5.04
C THR A 28 -3.27 -7.81 4.76
N ILE A 29 -2.76 -6.81 5.50
CA ILE A 29 -1.38 -6.34 5.38
C ILE A 29 -0.42 -7.44 5.84
N LYS A 30 -0.67 -8.03 7.01
CA LYS A 30 0.20 -9.10 7.56
C LYS A 30 0.27 -10.29 6.60
N ILE A 31 -0.88 -10.77 6.12
CA ILE A 31 -0.95 -11.90 5.19
C ILE A 31 -0.20 -11.59 3.89
N SER A 32 -0.43 -10.41 3.30
CA SER A 32 0.25 -10.03 2.06
C SER A 32 1.77 -9.94 2.21
N ARG A 33 2.27 -9.44 3.35
CA ARG A 33 3.71 -9.31 3.61
C ARG A 33 4.38 -10.62 4.02
N MET A 34 3.64 -11.55 4.62
CA MET A 34 4.13 -12.93 4.81
C MET A 34 4.25 -13.66 3.46
N GLY A 35 3.30 -13.46 2.56
CA GLY A 35 3.33 -14.08 1.22
C GLY A 35 4.41 -13.50 0.31
N ILE A 36 4.62 -12.18 0.36
CA ILE A 36 5.62 -11.48 -0.47
C ILE A 36 6.45 -10.54 0.43
N PRO A 37 7.56 -11.02 1.02
CA PRO A 37 8.36 -10.28 2.00
C PRO A 37 9.33 -9.28 1.33
N ILE A 38 8.79 -8.39 0.49
CA ILE A 38 9.56 -7.41 -0.31
C ILE A 38 10.46 -6.54 0.57
N THR A 39 10.00 -6.18 1.77
CA THR A 39 10.77 -5.35 2.72
C THR A 39 12.05 -6.03 3.18
N CYS A 40 12.07 -7.37 3.28
CA CYS A 40 13.28 -8.12 3.65
C CYS A 40 14.17 -8.41 2.43
N GLN A 41 13.59 -8.41 1.23
CA GLN A 41 14.29 -8.70 -0.02
C GLN A 41 14.88 -7.44 -0.67
N ARG A 42 14.52 -6.26 -0.19
CA ARG A 42 14.98 -4.97 -0.74
C ARG A 42 16.48 -4.82 -0.55
N ARG A 43 17.17 -4.50 -1.66
CA ARG A 43 18.61 -4.24 -1.71
C ARG A 43 18.94 -2.81 -1.31
N HIS A 44 18.98 -2.56 0.00
CA HIS A 44 19.34 -1.25 0.55
C HIS A 44 20.81 -0.85 0.22
N ASP A 45 21.66 -1.85 -0.06
CA ASP A 45 23.05 -1.66 -0.52
C ASP A 45 23.13 -0.96 -1.89
N ALA A 46 22.27 -1.37 -2.82
CA ALA A 46 22.24 -0.83 -4.18
C ALA A 46 21.28 0.37 -4.31
N TYR A 47 20.22 0.40 -3.49
CA TYR A 47 19.17 1.41 -3.51
C TYR A 47 18.93 1.94 -2.10
N PRO A 48 19.76 2.89 -1.62
CA PRO A 48 19.57 3.49 -0.31
C PRO A 48 18.25 4.27 -0.28
N ASP A 49 17.62 4.30 0.89
CA ASP A 49 16.41 5.06 1.07
C ASP A 49 16.72 6.55 1.02
N ARG A 50 15.97 7.30 0.21
CA ARG A 50 16.10 8.76 0.16
C ARG A 50 15.19 9.33 1.25
N GLU A 51 15.77 9.66 2.39
CA GLU A 51 15.08 10.50 3.37
C GLU A 51 15.03 11.94 2.84
N THR A 52 14.04 12.28 2.02
CA THR A 52 13.76 13.69 1.73
C THR A 52 12.91 14.26 2.85
N CYS A 53 13.55 14.68 3.93
CA CYS A 53 13.02 15.71 4.82
C CYS A 53 13.96 16.91 4.72
N SER A 54 13.78 17.73 3.68
CA SER A 54 14.34 19.08 3.66
C SER A 54 13.52 19.92 4.63
N THR A 55 14.11 20.24 5.78
CA THR A 55 13.62 21.30 6.68
C THR A 55 14.02 22.65 6.12
#